data_AF-A0A3D2B1Q1-F1
#
_entry.id   AF-A0A3D2B1Q1-F1
#
_cell.length_a   1.000
_cell.length_b   1.000
_cell.length_c   1.000
_cell.angle_alpha   90.00
_cell.angle_beta   90.00
_cell.angle_gamma   90.00
#
_symmetry.space_group_name_H-M   'P 1'
#
loop_
_entity.id
_entity.type
_entity.pdbx_description
1 polymer ?
#
loop_
_entity_poly.entity_id
_entity_poly.type
_entity_poly.pdbx_seq_one_letter_code
_entity_poly.pdbx_strand_id
1 'polypeptide(L)'
;VGHVTKDGALAGPKTLEHIVDTVLYFEGERYQSHRIVRAVKNRYGAVSELGVFEMTDGGLRPVPNPSQLFLAERAAGTPGSAVLCCVEGSRPILVEVQALVSTGAYGTARRTASG
;
A
#
# COMPACT_ATOMS: atom_id res chain seq x y z
N VAL A 1 -12.03 -18.45 -0.38
CA VAL A 1 -11.09 -17.63 0.42
C VAL A 1 -9.86 -18.46 0.69
N GLY A 2 -8.72 -18.12 0.09
CA GLY A 2 -7.46 -18.81 0.33
C GLY A 2 -6.66 -18.07 1.39
N HIS A 3 -6.47 -18.67 2.56
CA HIS A 3 -5.58 -18.11 3.58
C HIS A 3 -4.14 -18.44 3.22
N VAL A 4 -3.26 -17.45 3.29
CA VAL A 4 -1.81 -17.68 3.15
C VAL A 4 -1.29 -18.19 4.49
N THR A 5 -0.94 -19.47 4.56
CA THR A 5 -0.36 -20.10 5.76
C THR A 5 1.13 -20.38 5.54
N LYS A 6 1.92 -20.37 6.63
CA LYS A 6 3.36 -20.66 6.59
C LYS A 6 3.66 -22.12 6.22
N ASP A 7 2.73 -23.03 6.53
CA ASP A 7 2.83 -24.44 6.22
C ASP A 7 2.21 -24.69 4.84
N GLY A 8 3.06 -24.92 3.84
CA GLY A 8 2.68 -25.18 2.44
C GLY A 8 1.95 -26.50 2.18
N ALA A 9 1.15 -26.98 3.13
CA ALA A 9 0.40 -28.23 3.06
C ALA A 9 -0.94 -28.09 2.33
N LEU A 10 -1.52 -26.88 2.26
CA LEU A 10 -2.48 -26.55 1.21
C LEU A 10 -1.67 -26.14 -0.01
N ALA A 11 -1.91 -26.78 -1.16
CA ALA A 11 -1.56 -26.19 -2.45
C ALA A 11 -2.01 -24.73 -2.41
N GLY A 12 -1.05 -23.80 -2.31
CA GLY A 12 -1.36 -22.46 -1.81
C GLY A 12 -2.37 -21.74 -2.71
N PRO A 13 -2.91 -20.58 -2.29
CA PRO A 13 -3.78 -19.76 -3.12
C PRO A 13 -3.21 -19.55 -4.55
N LYS A 14 -1.88 -19.51 -4.69
CA LYS A 14 -1.14 -19.46 -5.96
C LYS A 14 -1.45 -20.60 -6.94
N THR A 15 -1.71 -21.81 -6.47
CA THR A 15 -2.07 -22.93 -7.36
C THR A 15 -3.48 -22.77 -7.93
N LEU A 16 -4.37 -22.05 -7.25
CA LEU A 16 -5.72 -21.78 -7.78
C LEU A 16 -5.75 -20.58 -8.72
N GLU A 17 -4.76 -19.69 -8.68
CA GLU A 17 -4.74 -18.45 -9.47
C GLU A 17 -4.86 -18.68 -10.98
N HIS A 18 -4.26 -19.75 -11.49
CA HIS A 18 -4.28 -20.03 -12.91
C HIS A 18 -5.62 -20.62 -13.40
N ILE A 19 -6.40 -21.24 -12.51
CA ILE A 19 -7.67 -21.91 -12.87
C ILE A 19 -8.94 -21.07 -12.63
N VAL A 20 -8.84 -19.95 -11.91
CA VAL A 20 -10.00 -19.07 -11.62
C VAL A 20 -10.08 -17.88 -12.57
N ASP A 21 -11.27 -17.30 -12.76
CA ASP A 21 -11.45 -16.15 -13.64
C ASP A 21 -10.98 -14.81 -13.01
N THR A 22 -11.05 -14.68 -11.68
CA THR A 22 -10.63 -13.48 -10.94
C THR A 22 -9.86 -13.84 -9.67
N VAL A 23 -8.74 -13.15 -9.44
CA VAL A 23 -7.89 -13.26 -8.24
C VAL A 23 -7.77 -11.88 -7.62
N LEU A 24 -8.19 -11.77 -6.37
CA LEU A 24 -8.06 -10.57 -5.54
C LEU A 24 -7.18 -10.89 -4.32
N TYR A 25 -6.24 -10.00 -4.04
CA TYR A 25 -5.48 -10.00 -2.80
C TYR A 25 -6.09 -8.98 -1.84
N PHE A 26 -6.19 -9.37 -0.57
CA PHE A 26 -6.58 -8.50 0.51
C PHE A 26 -5.41 -8.36 1.48
N GLU A 27 -4.82 -7.18 1.49
CA GLU A 27 -3.55 -6.87 2.14
C GLU A 27 -3.79 -5.82 3.23
N GLY A 28 -3.01 -5.90 4.31
CA GLY A 28 -3.08 -4.95 5.42
C GLY A 28 -1.85 -5.05 6.29
N GLU A 29 -1.24 -3.91 6.57
CA GLU A 29 -0.16 -3.76 7.55
C GLU A 29 -0.73 -3.88 8.97
N ARG A 30 0.06 -4.41 9.92
CA ARG A 30 -0.42 -4.70 11.28
C ARG A 30 -0.77 -3.42 12.05
N TYR A 31 -0.07 -2.34 11.74
CA TYR A 31 -0.20 -1.05 12.43
C TYR A 31 -1.01 -0.01 11.65
N GLN A 32 -1.53 -0.37 10.47
CA GLN A 32 -2.40 0.49 9.68
C GLN A 32 -3.85 -0.01 9.79
N SER A 33 -4.79 0.88 10.12
CA SER A 33 -6.24 0.63 10.11
C SER A 33 -6.79 0.36 8.69
N HIS A 34 -5.97 0.64 7.69
CA HIS A 34 -6.30 0.52 6.29
C HIS A 34 -6.06 -0.90 5.76
N ARG A 35 -6.88 -1.27 4.79
CA ARG A 35 -6.85 -2.54 4.07
C ARG A 35 -6.92 -2.25 2.59
N ILE A 36 -6.12 -2.95 1.82
CA ILE A 36 -6.01 -2.79 0.37
C ILE A 36 -6.54 -4.06 -0.29
N VAL A 37 -7.48 -3.89 -1.22
CA VAL A 37 -7.90 -4.95 -2.15
C VAL A 37 -7.23 -4.68 -3.49
N ARG A 38 -6.47 -5.64 -4.00
CA ARG A 38 -5.81 -5.55 -5.32
C ARG A 38 -6.26 -6.68 -6.24
N ALA A 39 -6.66 -6.35 -7.45
CA ALA A 39 -6.91 -7.34 -8.49
C ALA A 39 -5.61 -7.75 -9.20
N VAL A 40 -5.24 -9.03 -9.11
CA VAL A 40 -4.06 -9.59 -9.78
C VAL A 40 -4.43 -10.36 -11.05
N LYS A 41 -5.63 -10.95 -11.09
CA LYS A 41 -6.24 -11.52 -12.30
C LYS A 41 -7.69 -11.07 -12.35
N ASN A 42 -8.13 -10.57 -13.50
CA ASN A 42 -9.52 -10.19 -13.70
C ASN A 42 -9.89 -10.43 -15.17
N ARG A 43 -10.61 -11.51 -15.44
CA ARG A 43 -11.04 -11.83 -16.82
C ARG A 43 -12.13 -10.89 -17.34
N TYR A 44 -12.76 -10.11 -16.46
CA TYR A 44 -13.92 -9.27 -16.77
C TYR A 44 -13.66 -7.77 -16.62
N GLY A 45 -12.41 -7.35 -16.41
CA GLY A 45 -12.09 -5.94 -16.17
C GLY A 45 -10.59 -5.69 -16.02
N ALA A 46 -10.24 -4.49 -15.58
CA ALA A 46 -8.85 -4.11 -15.40
C ALA A 46 -8.19 -4.93 -14.27
N VAL A 47 -6.93 -5.27 -14.52
CA VAL A 47 -5.99 -5.74 -13.49
C VAL A 47 -5.29 -4.53 -12.87
N SER A 48 -4.80 -4.68 -11.65
CA SER A 48 -4.15 -3.58 -10.90
C SER A 48 -5.08 -2.45 -10.46
N GLU A 49 -6.39 -2.69 -10.41
CA GLU A 49 -7.28 -1.82 -9.64
C GLU A 49 -7.06 -2.03 -8.14
N LEU A 50 -7.13 -0.91 -7.43
CA LEU A 50 -6.88 -0.84 -6.00
C LEU A 50 -8.09 -0.24 -5.29
N GLY A 51 -8.66 -1.01 -4.37
CA GLY A 51 -9.68 -0.56 -3.43
C GLY A 51 -9.05 -0.35 -2.05
N VAL A 52 -9.16 0.87 -1.51
CA VAL A 52 -8.72 1.18 -0.15
C VAL A 52 -9.93 1.17 0.77
N PHE A 53 -9.82 0.47 1.88
CA PHE A 53 -10.85 0.36 2.90
C PHE A 53 -10.25 0.65 4.27
N GLU A 54 -11.06 1.20 5.15
CA GLU A 54 -10.75 1.36 6.56
C GLU A 54 -11.60 0.37 7.37
N MET A 55 -10.97 -0.37 8.29
CA MET A 55 -11.69 -1.24 9.21
C MET A 55 -12.20 -0.41 10.41
N THR A 56 -13.51 -0.30 10.54
CA THR A 56 -14.19 0.38 11.64
C THR A 56 -14.96 -0.62 12.51
N ASP A 57 -15.52 -0.18 13.63
CA ASP A 57 -16.38 -1.02 14.48
C ASP A 57 -17.60 -1.57 13.73
N GLY A 58 -18.06 -0.83 12.70
CA GLY A 58 -19.14 -1.25 11.80
C GLY A 58 -18.70 -2.10 10.61
N GLY A 59 -17.41 -2.42 10.49
CA GLY A 59 -16.83 -3.19 9.38
C GLY A 59 -16.02 -2.34 8.39
N LEU A 60 -15.84 -2.87 7.17
CA LEU A 60 -15.03 -2.25 6.12
C LEU A 60 -15.77 -1.08 5.46
N ARG A 61 -15.18 0.11 5.54
CA ARG A 61 -15.67 1.32 4.89
C ARG A 61 -14.75 1.72 3.73
N PRO A 62 -15.26 1.97 2.51
CA PRO A 62 -14.42 2.41 1.40
C PRO A 62 -13.85 3.81 1.64
N VAL A 63 -12.57 3.99 1.32
CA VAL A 63 -11.87 5.28 1.40
C VAL A 63 -11.87 5.93 0.01
N PRO A 64 -12.62 7.02 -0.22
CA PRO A 64 -12.78 7.60 -1.55
C PRO A 64 -11.52 8.34 -2.03
N ASN A 65 -10.76 8.92 -1.10
CA ASN A 65 -9.53 9.65 -1.40
C ASN A 65 -8.37 9.14 -0.53
N PRO A 66 -7.63 8.11 -0.99
CA PRO A 66 -6.49 7.60 -0.24
C PRO A 66 -5.35 8.61 -0.15
N SER A 67 -5.24 9.57 -1.09
CA SER A 67 -4.20 10.61 -1.02
C SER A 67 -4.37 11.51 0.20
N GLN A 68 -5.61 11.70 0.67
CA GLN A 68 -5.85 12.46 1.89
C GLN A 68 -5.25 11.77 3.12
N LEU A 69 -5.25 10.44 3.15
CA LEU A 69 -4.64 9.68 4.25
C LEU A 69 -3.13 9.92 4.30
N PHE A 70 -2.45 9.80 3.16
CA PHE A 70 -0.98 9.94 3.08
C PHE A 70 -0.50 11.39 3.28
N LEU A 71 -1.40 12.37 3.16
CA LEU A 71 -1.07 13.79 3.28
C LEU A 71 -1.70 14.46 4.52
N ALA A 72 -2.49 13.74 5.32
CA ALA A 72 -3.28 14.31 6.42
C ALA A 72 -2.41 14.96 7.51
N GLU A 73 -1.26 14.37 7.81
CA GLU A 73 -0.36 14.81 8.89
C GLU A 73 0.72 15.79 8.40
N ARG A 74 0.70 16.16 7.12
CA ARG A 74 1.72 17.02 6.52
C ARG A 74 1.59 18.46 7.01
N ALA A 75 2.65 18.99 7.62
CA ALA A 75 2.77 20.41 7.91
C ALA A 75 3.12 21.19 6.62
N ALA A 76 2.39 22.28 6.35
CA ALA A 76 2.66 23.12 5.19
C ALA A 76 3.96 23.91 5.36
N GLY A 77 4.78 23.94 4.30
CA GLY A 77 6.00 24.76 4.27
C GLY A 77 7.19 24.20 5.07
N THR A 78 7.12 22.96 5.54
CA THR A 78 8.25 22.32 6.24
C THR A 78 9.34 21.91 5.25
N PRO A 79 10.60 22.35 5.44
CA PRO A 79 11.71 21.90 4.61
C PRO A 79 11.93 20.40 4.78
N GLY A 80 12.39 19.72 3.72
CA GLY A 80 12.61 18.28 3.74
C GLY A 80 11.35 17.44 3.52
N SER A 81 10.20 18.04 3.18
CA SER A 81 8.97 17.33 2.78
C SER A 81 8.63 17.66 1.32
N ALA A 82 8.40 16.62 0.50
CA ALA A 82 7.95 16.76 -0.88
C ALA A 82 6.78 15.81 -1.16
N VAL A 83 5.81 16.26 -1.95
CA VAL A 83 4.70 15.40 -2.40
C VAL A 83 5.02 14.84 -3.76
N LEU A 84 4.98 13.52 -3.88
CA LEU A 84 5.19 12.78 -5.12
C LEU A 84 3.87 12.11 -5.53
N CYS A 85 3.56 12.16 -6.82
CA CYS A 85 2.51 11.32 -7.39
C CYS A 85 3.11 9.97 -7.77
N CYS A 86 2.80 8.94 -6.98
CA CYS A 86 3.10 7.56 -7.30
C CYS A 86 1.95 6.94 -8.09
N VAL A 87 2.25 5.98 -8.96
CA VAL A 87 1.23 5.22 -9.68
C VAL A 87 1.28 3.80 -9.18
N GLU A 88 0.20 3.35 -8.55
CA GLU A 88 0.03 1.98 -8.11
C GLU A 88 -1.05 1.31 -8.96
N GLY A 89 -0.61 0.46 -9.89
CA GLY A 89 -1.49 -0.06 -10.94
C GLY A 89 -1.95 1.05 -11.88
N SER A 90 -3.25 1.30 -11.96
CA SER A 90 -3.82 2.42 -12.73
C SER A 90 -4.17 3.64 -11.87
N ARG A 91 -4.05 3.54 -10.53
CA ARG A 91 -4.47 4.59 -9.62
C ARG A 91 -3.29 5.50 -9.25
N PRO A 92 -3.36 6.81 -9.52
CA PRO A 92 -2.42 7.76 -8.96
C PRO A 92 -2.70 7.93 -7.46
N ILE A 93 -1.64 7.87 -6.65
CA ILE A 93 -1.66 8.05 -5.21
C ILE A 93 -0.61 9.12 -4.88
N LEU A 94 -1.02 10.17 -4.18
CA LEU A 94 -0.05 11.14 -3.66
C LEU A 94 0.55 10.61 -2.37
N VAL A 95 1.88 10.62 -2.29
CA VAL A 95 2.65 10.22 -1.10
C VAL A 95 3.58 11.34 -0.70
N GLU A 96 3.84 11.46 0.60
CA GLU A 96 4.85 12.36 1.13
C GLU A 96 6.20 11.63 1.21
N VAL A 97 7.23 12.24 0.64
CA VAL A 97 8.63 11.83 0.79
C VAL A 97 9.31 12.81 1.73
N GLN A 98 9.96 12.28 2.77
CA GLN A 98 10.63 13.06 3.79
C GLN A 98 12.15 12.85 3.74
N ALA A 99 12.89 13.93 3.95
CA ALA A 99 14.35 13.95 3.97
C ALA A 99 14.84 14.89 5.07
N LEU A 100 15.82 14.41 5.84
CA LEU A 100 16.56 15.20 6.81
C LEU A 100 18.03 15.20 6.42
N VAL A 101 18.53 16.37 6.03
CA VAL A 101 19.95 16.57 5.71
C VAL A 101 20.58 17.42 6.80
N SER A 102 21.68 16.93 7.37
CA SER A 102 22.44 17.64 8.39
C SER A 102 23.94 17.39 8.20
N THR A 103 24.76 18.29 8.73
CA THR A 103 26.21 18.14 8.74
C THR A 103 26.61 16.93 9.58
N GLY A 104 27.39 16.02 9.00
CA GLY A 104 27.89 14.85 9.70
C GLY A 104 28.94 15.22 10.75
N ALA A 105 28.84 14.60 11.93
CA ALA A 105 29.84 14.75 12.99
C ALA A 105 31.07 13.82 12.82
N TYR A 106 31.02 12.90 11.85
CA TYR A 106 32.02 11.86 11.61
C TYR A 106 32.54 11.91 10.17
N GLY A 107 33.71 11.32 9.92
CA GLY A 107 34.40 11.38 8.63
C GLY A 107 33.68 10.73 7.44
N THR A 108 32.65 9.92 7.68
CA THR A 108 31.81 9.31 6.63
C THR A 108 30.36 9.76 6.74
N ALA A 109 29.75 10.08 5.59
CA ALA A 109 28.36 10.51 5.53
C ALA A 109 27.40 9.32 5.78
N ARG A 110 26.45 9.48 6.71
CA ARG A 110 25.37 8.50 6.95
C ARG A 110 24.26 8.71 5.92
N ARG A 111 23.80 7.60 5.32
CA ARG A 111 22.65 7.56 4.40
C ARG A 111 21.71 6.46 4.89
N THR A 112 20.44 6.77 5.10
CA THR A 112 19.42 5.82 5.58
C THR A 112 18.11 6.14 4.87
N ALA A 113 17.42 5.10 4.38
CA ALA A 113 16.12 5.21 3.75
C ALA A 113 15.17 4.17 4.39
N SER A 114 13.90 4.53 4.50
CA SER A 114 12.80 3.68 4.97
C SER A 114 11.59 3.95 4.10
N GLY A 115 10.89 2.91 3.67
CA GLY A 115 9.71 2.96 2.80
C GLY A 115 9.13 1.60 2.56
#